data_AF-A0A4W5QK29-F1
#
_entry.id   AF-A0A4W5QK29-F1
#
_cell.length_a   1.000
_cell.length_b   1.000
_cell.length_c   1.000
_cell.angle_alpha   90.00
_cell.angle_beta   90.00
_cell.angle_gamma   90.00
#
_symmetry.space_group_name_H-M   'P 1'
#
loop_
_entity.id
_entity.type
_entity.pdbx_description
1 polymer ?
#
loop_
_entity_poly.entity_id
_entity_poly.type
_entity_poly.pdbx_seq_one_letter_code
_entity_poly.pdbx_strand_id
1 'polypeptide(L)'
;MAPTIPDRSTTQGSGPSRPSLEAELRDLLGKRIMILDGGMGTMIQERRLEEEHFRGEEFKDHTHSLKGNNDLLSITQADVIYNIHKVR
;
A
#
# COMPACT_ATOMS: atom_id res chain seq x y z
N MET A 1 -30.30 8.80 9.11
CA MET A 1 -29.92 9.35 7.79
C MET A 1 -28.41 9.38 7.75
N ALA A 2 -27.78 8.52 6.94
CA ALA A 2 -26.33 8.51 6.78
C ALA A 2 -25.90 9.68 5.88
N PRO A 3 -24.78 10.36 6.16
CA PRO A 3 -24.29 11.43 5.29
C PRO A 3 -23.69 10.83 4.01
N THR A 4 -24.21 11.27 2.86
CA THR A 4 -23.69 10.94 1.53
C THR A 4 -22.31 11.58 1.35
N ILE A 5 -21.27 10.76 1.16
CA ILE A 5 -19.93 11.22 0.78
C ILE A 5 -20.00 11.73 -0.66
N PRO A 6 -19.64 12.99 -0.95
CA PRO A 6 -19.66 13.50 -2.32
C PRO A 6 -18.54 12.87 -3.15
N ASP A 7 -18.92 12.33 -4.30
CA ASP A 7 -18.03 11.78 -5.33
C ASP A 7 -17.09 12.88 -5.86
N ARG A 8 -15.78 12.73 -5.63
CA ARG A 8 -14.75 13.70 -6.05
C ARG A 8 -14.29 13.44 -7.48
N SER A 9 -15.20 13.15 -8.40
CA SER A 9 -14.87 12.89 -9.81
C SER A 9 -15.06 14.13 -10.70
N THR A 10 -14.59 15.33 -10.32
CA THR A 10 -14.45 16.43 -11.30
C THR A 10 -13.42 17.48 -10.88
N THR A 11 -12.15 17.25 -11.21
CA THR A 11 -11.21 18.35 -11.53
C THR A 11 -10.58 18.02 -12.88
N GLN A 12 -11.17 18.54 -13.96
CA GLN A 12 -10.61 18.44 -15.31
C GLN A 12 -9.53 19.50 -15.49
N GLY A 13 -8.26 19.07 -15.56
CA GLY A 13 -7.16 19.86 -16.09
C GLY A 13 -6.97 19.56 -17.58
N SER A 14 -6.88 20.61 -18.40
CA SER A 14 -6.68 20.56 -19.85
C SER A 14 -5.26 20.12 -20.22
N GLY A 15 -5.10 18.84 -20.54
CA GLY A 15 -3.95 18.25 -21.21
C GLY A 15 -4.42 17.13 -22.15
N PRO A 16 -3.59 16.62 -23.08
CA PRO A 16 -3.98 15.51 -23.95
C PRO A 16 -4.54 14.37 -23.09
N SER A 17 -5.76 13.92 -23.39
CA SER A 17 -6.45 12.89 -22.61
C SER A 17 -5.63 11.61 -22.67
N ARG A 18 -4.84 11.37 -21.62
CA ARG A 18 -4.21 10.06 -21.45
C ARG A 18 -5.33 9.03 -21.49
N PRO A 19 -5.13 7.88 -22.17
CA PRO A 19 -6.08 6.79 -22.07
C PRO A 19 -6.32 6.50 -20.59
N SER A 20 -7.53 6.07 -20.23
CA SER A 20 -7.80 5.69 -18.85
C SER A 20 -6.81 4.61 -18.44
N LEU A 21 -6.37 4.63 -17.17
CA LEU A 21 -5.50 3.60 -16.61
C LEU A 21 -6.07 2.20 -16.87
N GLU A 22 -7.39 2.07 -16.79
CA GLU A 22 -8.10 0.84 -17.13
C GLU A 22 -7.87 0.39 -18.58
N ALA A 23 -7.99 1.31 -19.55
CA ALA A 23 -7.80 0.97 -20.97
C ALA A 23 -6.37 0.52 -21.25
N GLU A 24 -5.38 1.19 -20.63
CA GLU A 24 -3.96 0.82 -20.75
C GLU A 24 -3.68 -0.56 -20.14
N LEU A 25 -4.18 -0.83 -18.92
CA LEU A 25 -4.01 -2.13 -18.27
C LEU A 25 -4.69 -3.25 -19.08
N ARG A 26 -5.88 -3.03 -19.62
CA ARG A 26 -6.58 -4.03 -20.46
C ARG A 26 -5.81 -4.35 -21.73
N ASP A 27 -5.26 -3.34 -22.42
CA ASP A 27 -4.44 -3.54 -23.60
C ASP A 27 -3.16 -4.34 -23.29
N LEU A 28 -2.48 -4.03 -22.18
CA LEU A 28 -1.29 -4.75 -21.75
C LEU A 28 -1.57 -6.20 -21.35
N LEU A 29 -2.66 -6.44 -20.63
CA LEU A 29 -3.10 -7.80 -20.23
C LEU A 29 -3.46 -8.67 -21.44
N GLY A 30 -3.92 -8.06 -22.55
CA GLY A 30 -4.15 -8.78 -23.81
C GLY A 30 -2.86 -9.16 -24.56
N LYS A 31 -1.76 -8.45 -24.31
CA LYS A 31 -0.46 -8.64 -24.99
C LYS A 31 0.48 -9.58 -24.24
N ARG A 32 0.38 -9.64 -22.91
CA ARG A 32 1.26 -10.46 -22.07
C ARG A 32 0.62 -10.77 -20.73
N ILE A 33 1.07 -11.87 -20.13
CA ILE A 33 0.75 -12.19 -18.74
C ILE A 33 1.51 -11.22 -17.83
N MET A 34 0.78 -10.52 -16.96
CA MET A 34 1.36 -9.72 -15.89
C MET A 34 1.48 -10.56 -14.62
N ILE A 35 2.55 -10.32 -13.86
CA ILE A 35 2.82 -11.02 -12.60
C ILE A 35 2.69 -9.99 -11.48
N LEU A 36 1.91 -10.31 -10.47
CA LEU A 36 1.84 -9.53 -9.22
C LEU A 36 2.98 -9.95 -8.28
N ASP A 37 3.32 -9.06 -7.36
CA ASP A 37 4.24 -9.38 -6.28
C ASP A 37 3.66 -10.48 -5.37
N GLY A 38 4.54 -11.09 -4.58
CA GLY A 38 4.16 -12.16 -3.67
C GLY A 38 3.41 -11.65 -2.44
N GLY A 39 3.05 -12.58 -1.55
CA GLY A 39 2.42 -12.22 -0.28
C GLY A 39 3.35 -11.40 0.62
N MET A 40 2.97 -10.15 0.89
CA MET A 40 3.70 -9.24 1.80
C MET A 40 3.86 -9.81 3.22
N GLY A 41 2.83 -10.45 3.76
CA GLY A 41 2.83 -10.96 5.14
C GLY A 41 3.95 -11.96 5.43
N THR A 42 4.24 -12.88 4.50
CA THR A 42 5.33 -13.86 4.65
C THR A 42 6.69 -13.16 4.66
N MET A 43 6.90 -12.20 3.76
CA MET A 43 8.13 -11.41 3.70
C MET A 43 8.34 -10.57 4.96
N ILE A 44 7.26 -10.07 5.57
CA ILE A 44 7.31 -9.35 6.85
C ILE A 44 7.67 -10.30 8.01
N GLN A 45 7.07 -11.51 8.05
CA GLN A 45 7.35 -12.50 9.09
C GLN A 45 8.83 -12.93 9.13
N GLU A 46 9.47 -13.03 7.96
CA GLU A 46 10.90 -13.36 7.85
C GLU A 46 11.81 -12.31 8.52
N ARG A 47 11.36 -11.05 8.64
CA ARG A 47 12.11 -9.96 9.27
C ARG A 47 12.11 -10.02 10.80
N ARG A 48 11.32 -10.91 11.42
CA ARG A 48 11.23 -11.11 12.89
C ARG A 48 11.05 -9.79 13.64
N LEU A 49 10.11 -8.97 13.17
CA LEU A 49 9.82 -7.67 13.78
C LEU A 49 9.17 -7.85 15.16
N GLU A 50 9.69 -7.10 16.12
CA GLU A 50 9.17 -7.01 17.49
C GLU A 50 8.24 -5.81 17.68
N GLU A 51 7.49 -5.81 18.80
CA GLU A 51 6.47 -4.80 19.15
C GLU A 51 6.97 -3.36 18.98
N GLU A 52 8.22 -3.09 19.33
CA GLU A 52 8.84 -1.77 19.23
C GLU A 52 8.90 -1.26 17.78
N HIS A 53 9.04 -2.16 16.81
CA HIS A 53 9.06 -1.81 15.39
C HIS A 53 7.66 -1.43 14.87
N PHE A 54 6.61 -2.06 15.40
CA PHE A 54 5.22 -1.74 15.07
C PHE A 54 4.75 -0.44 15.75
N ARG A 55 5.33 -0.09 16.90
CA ARG A 55 5.06 1.18 17.58
C ARG A 55 5.79 2.35 16.94
N GLY A 56 7.06 2.15 16.58
CA GLY A 56 7.92 3.23 16.10
C GLY A 56 7.95 4.41 17.08
N GLU A 57 8.13 5.61 16.55
CA GLU A 57 8.10 6.84 17.35
C GLU A 57 6.68 7.36 17.60
N GLU A 58 5.79 7.18 16.64
CA GLU A 58 4.46 7.79 16.64
C GLU A 58 3.46 7.08 17.58
N PHE A 59 3.68 5.79 17.87
CA PHE A 59 2.76 4.97 18.68
C PHE A 59 3.39 4.37 19.94
N LYS A 60 4.47 4.97 20.46
CA LYS A 60 5.16 4.48 21.67
C LYS A 60 4.19 4.27 22.84
N ASP A 61 3.37 5.27 23.12
CA ASP A 61 2.47 5.30 24.27
C ASP A 61 1.10 4.64 24.01
N HIS A 62 0.95 3.92 22.90
CA HIS A 62 -0.32 3.27 22.58
C HIS A 62 -0.67 2.19 23.61
N THR A 63 -1.90 2.20 24.11
CA THR A 63 -2.30 1.36 25.26
C THR A 63 -2.41 -0.13 24.93
N HIS A 64 -2.55 -0.49 23.66
CA HIS A 64 -2.68 -1.86 23.19
C HIS A 64 -1.45 -2.33 22.42
N SER A 65 -1.26 -3.65 22.36
CA SER A 65 -0.24 -4.28 21.52
C SER A 65 -0.52 -3.99 20.04
N LEU A 66 0.52 -3.59 19.31
CA LEU A 66 0.46 -3.28 17.87
C LEU A 66 1.13 -4.35 17.00
N LYS A 67 1.83 -5.31 17.59
CA LYS A 67 2.49 -6.40 16.86
C LYS A 67 1.49 -7.18 16.02
N GLY A 68 1.84 -7.34 14.75
CA GLY A 68 1.02 -8.02 13.75
C GLY A 68 0.15 -7.09 12.90
N ASN A 69 0.03 -5.80 13.26
CA ASN A 69 -0.60 -4.82 12.39
C ASN A 69 0.40 -4.33 11.33
N ASN A 70 0.44 -5.03 10.20
CA ASN A 70 1.41 -4.76 9.12
C ASN A 70 1.21 -3.41 8.42
N ASP A 71 0.00 -2.84 8.48
CA ASP A 71 -0.27 -1.55 7.84
C ASP A 71 0.54 -0.43 8.50
N LEU A 72 0.73 -0.52 9.83
CA LEU A 72 1.53 0.45 10.59
C LEU A 72 2.99 0.49 10.16
N LEU A 73 3.53 -0.62 9.65
CA LEU A 73 4.91 -0.70 9.18
C LEU A 73 5.17 0.22 8.00
N SER A 74 4.14 0.63 7.25
CA SER A 74 4.28 1.65 6.20
C SER A 74 4.66 3.03 6.76
N ILE A 75 4.38 3.27 8.04
CA ILE A 75 4.65 4.52 8.74
C ILE A 75 5.87 4.35 9.65
N THR A 76 5.86 3.30 10.49
CA THR A 76 6.90 3.10 11.51
C THR A 76 8.18 2.47 10.98
N GLN A 77 8.11 1.76 9.85
CA GLN A 77 9.21 1.01 9.24
C GLN A 77 9.16 1.12 7.70
N ALA A 78 8.98 2.33 7.17
CA ALA A 78 8.79 2.56 5.73
C ALA A 78 9.90 1.95 4.87
N ASP A 79 11.14 2.00 5.34
CA ASP A 79 12.30 1.40 4.65
C ASP A 79 12.18 -0.12 4.52
N VAL A 80 11.63 -0.80 5.52
CA VAL A 80 11.41 -2.25 5.48
C VAL A 80 10.39 -2.61 4.41
N ILE A 81 9.25 -1.89 4.37
CA ILE A 81 8.20 -2.10 3.36
C ILE A 81 8.71 -1.77 1.97
N TYR A 82 9.44 -0.66 1.81
CA TYR A 82 10.06 -0.30 0.54
C TYR A 82 11.03 -1.38 0.05
N ASN A 83 11.87 -1.90 0.93
CA ASN A 83 12.80 -2.98 0.60
C ASN A 83 12.06 -4.26 0.21
N ILE A 84 10.92 -4.58 0.83
CA ILE A 84 10.11 -5.74 0.44
C ILE A 84 9.59 -5.60 -1.00
N HIS A 85 9.10 -4.43 -1.39
CA HIS A 85 8.64 -4.21 -2.78
C HIS A 85 9.79 -4.14 -3.79
N LYS A 86 10.98 -3.68 -3.37
CA LYS A 86 12.15 -3.54 -4.23
C LYS A 86 12.91 -4.85 -4.43
N VAL A 87 12.85 -5.77 -3.46
CA VAL A 87 13.52 -7.07 -3.54
C VAL A 87 12.75 -7.95 -4.52
N ARG A 88 13.02 -7.76 -5.82
CA ARG A 88 12.78 -8.73 -6.89
C ARG A 88 13.52 -8.36 -8.17
#